data_AF-A0A3N5GD19-F1
#
_entry.id   AF-A0A3N5GD19-F1
#
_cell.length_a   1.000
_cell.length_b   1.000
_cell.length_c   1.000
_cell.angle_alpha   90.00
_cell.angle_beta   90.00
_cell.angle_gamma   90.00
#
_symmetry.space_group_name_H-M   'P 1'
#
loop_
_entity.id
_entity.type
_entity.pdbx_description
1 polymer ?
#
loop_
_entity_poly.entity_id
_entity_poly.type
_entity_poly.pdbx_seq_one_letter_code
_entity_poly.pdbx_strand_id
1 'polypeptide(L)'
;MSITVTSGPLNTGLLGPTANAPVTSSAGDRNGFETSPTSAYADDGVFARDNNSGSSSSSTSCTSSNKDKHLFYNYNLSIPSGSVIRGIEVRLDGKVESTSSSPKFCVQLSWNGGSSWTTAKTTPRLSTNEASYVLGSLSDLWGRNWTTGNFGNSSFRVRVISVASSTSRDFSLDWVAVRVTHEPAP
;
A
#
# COMPACT_ATOMS: atom_id res chain seq x y z
N MET A 1 4.73 4.90 -45.53
CA MET A 1 3.76 5.15 -44.45
C MET A 1 4.06 4.16 -43.34
N SER A 2 4.66 4.61 -42.25
CA SER A 2 4.81 3.77 -41.05
C SER A 2 3.50 3.86 -40.28
N ILE A 3 2.83 2.72 -40.09
CA ILE A 3 1.61 2.65 -39.29
C ILE A 3 2.08 2.54 -37.84
N THR A 4 2.00 3.64 -37.08
CA THR A 4 2.13 3.58 -35.62
C THR A 4 0.85 2.96 -35.08
N VAL A 5 0.91 1.66 -34.78
CA VAL A 5 -0.13 1.00 -33.99
C VAL A 5 0.04 1.48 -32.55
N THR A 6 -0.83 2.37 -32.10
CA THR A 6 -0.90 2.75 -30.69
C THR A 6 -1.39 1.55 -29.87
N SER A 7 -0.44 0.87 -29.21
CA SER A 7 -0.75 -0.14 -28.19
C SER A 7 -1.60 0.50 -27.09
N GLY A 8 -2.72 -0.13 -26.74
CA GLY A 8 -3.53 0.28 -25.60
C GLY A 8 -2.77 0.17 -24.26
N PRO A 9 -3.40 0.61 -23.15
CA PRO A 9 -2.81 0.54 -21.81
C PRO A 9 -2.44 -0.90 -21.44
N LEU A 10 -1.19 -1.09 -21.02
CA LEU A 10 -0.65 -2.32 -20.43
C LEU A 10 -0.59 -2.19 -18.90
N ASN A 11 -0.43 -3.29 -18.19
CA ASN A 11 -0.18 -3.26 -16.75
C ASN A 11 0.86 -4.30 -16.32
N THR A 12 1.51 -4.03 -15.18
CA THR A 12 2.58 -4.88 -14.62
C THR A 12 2.09 -6.21 -14.03
N GLY A 13 0.78 -6.46 -14.01
CA GLY A 13 0.19 -7.42 -13.07
C GLY A 13 0.26 -6.91 -11.62
N LEU A 14 -0.35 -7.67 -10.70
CA LEU A 14 -0.21 -7.45 -9.27
C LEU A 14 1.11 -8.07 -8.78
N LEU A 15 1.98 -7.25 -8.23
CA LEU A 15 3.27 -7.67 -7.69
C LEU A 15 3.31 -7.41 -6.19
N GLY A 16 3.79 -8.38 -5.42
CA GLY A 16 4.05 -8.24 -3.98
C GLY A 16 5.40 -7.55 -3.70
N PRO A 17 5.59 -7.02 -2.49
CA PRO A 17 6.89 -6.50 -2.04
C PRO A 17 7.87 -7.64 -1.78
N THR A 18 9.16 -7.31 -1.72
CA THR A 18 10.21 -8.25 -1.30
C THR A 18 11.04 -7.74 -0.13
N ALA A 19 10.69 -6.56 0.39
CA ALA A 19 11.26 -5.98 1.59
C ALA A 19 10.19 -5.17 2.34
N ASN A 20 10.35 -5.07 3.65
CA ASN A 20 9.48 -4.27 4.51
C ASN A 20 10.26 -3.69 5.69
N ALA A 21 9.69 -2.69 6.36
CA ALA A 21 10.20 -2.16 7.61
C ALA A 21 9.09 -1.40 8.37
N PRO A 22 9.06 -1.45 9.71
CA PRO A 22 8.19 -0.58 10.49
C PRO A 22 8.63 0.87 10.37
N VAL A 23 7.68 1.81 10.44
CA VAL A 23 8.01 3.22 10.56
C VAL A 23 8.27 3.54 12.04
N THR A 24 9.46 4.05 12.35
CA THR A 24 9.89 4.28 13.74
C THR A 24 9.81 5.74 14.18
N SER A 25 9.33 6.63 13.31
CA SER A 25 9.14 8.05 13.61
C SER A 25 7.72 8.49 13.24
N SER A 26 7.10 9.29 14.12
CA SER A 26 5.71 9.75 13.94
C SER A 26 4.74 8.60 13.60
N ALA A 27 4.89 7.46 14.27
CA ALA A 27 4.09 6.25 14.09
C ALA A 27 3.90 5.58 15.46
N GLY A 28 2.67 5.16 15.72
CA GLY A 28 2.07 4.79 17.01
C GLY A 28 3.05 4.37 18.11
N ASP A 29 3.19 3.06 18.28
CA ASP A 29 4.16 2.46 19.21
C ASP A 29 5.48 2.07 18.50
N ARG A 30 5.53 2.28 17.17
CA ARG A 30 6.70 2.16 16.29
C ARG A 30 7.05 0.72 15.90
N ASN A 31 6.12 -0.21 16.01
CA ASN A 31 6.36 -1.62 15.70
C ASN A 31 5.73 -2.08 14.37
N GLY A 32 4.67 -1.41 13.88
CA GLY A 32 4.01 -1.73 12.61
C GLY A 32 3.42 -3.14 12.60
N PHE A 33 3.56 -3.86 11.48
CA PHE A 33 3.32 -5.30 11.46
C PHE A 33 4.50 -6.02 12.13
N GLU A 34 4.48 -6.14 13.45
CA GLU A 34 5.60 -6.63 14.25
C GLU A 34 5.75 -8.16 14.20
N THR A 35 4.70 -8.87 13.80
CA THR A 35 4.73 -10.34 13.71
C THR A 35 4.69 -10.79 12.24
N SER A 36 5.73 -11.53 11.84
CA SER A 36 5.86 -12.12 10.49
C SER A 36 5.56 -11.16 9.33
N PRO A 37 6.17 -9.95 9.26
CA PRO A 37 5.83 -8.97 8.22
C PRO A 37 6.13 -9.42 6.79
N THR A 38 6.92 -10.48 6.60
CA THR A 38 7.16 -11.11 5.29
C THR A 38 5.97 -11.89 4.78
N SER A 39 5.02 -12.25 5.65
CA SER A 39 3.80 -12.95 5.27
C SER A 39 2.92 -12.09 4.36
N ALA A 40 3.02 -10.75 4.43
CA ALA A 40 2.29 -9.82 3.55
C ALA A 40 2.75 -9.81 2.06
N TYR A 41 3.60 -10.75 1.63
CA TYR A 41 4.29 -10.73 0.32
C TYR A 41 3.51 -11.45 -0.78
N ALA A 42 2.61 -12.36 -0.44
CA ALA A 42 1.80 -13.14 -1.38
C ALA A 42 0.43 -13.47 -0.77
N ASP A 43 -0.58 -13.66 -1.62
CA ASP A 43 -1.89 -14.19 -1.23
C ASP A 43 -1.75 -15.72 -1.05
N ASP A 44 -1.44 -16.16 0.18
CA ASP A 44 -1.12 -17.55 0.53
C ASP A 44 -1.75 -18.02 1.86
N GLY A 45 -2.52 -17.15 2.52
CA GLY A 45 -3.22 -17.44 3.77
C GLY A 45 -2.33 -17.40 5.03
N VAL A 46 -1.09 -16.91 4.94
CA VAL A 46 -0.28 -16.53 6.10
C VAL A 46 -0.25 -15.01 6.32
N PHE A 47 -0.49 -14.58 7.55
CA PHE A 47 -0.70 -13.17 7.84
C PHE A 47 0.48 -12.51 8.54
N ALA A 48 0.89 -11.35 8.03
CA ALA A 48 1.58 -10.35 8.83
C ALA A 48 0.59 -9.78 9.85
N ARG A 49 1.00 -9.62 11.11
CA ARG A 49 0.14 -9.07 12.15
C ARG A 49 0.72 -7.81 12.77
N ASP A 50 -0.17 -6.85 12.96
CA ASP A 50 -0.02 -5.65 13.77
C ASP A 50 -0.94 -5.85 14.99
N ASN A 51 -0.37 -6.06 16.18
CA ASN A 51 -1.17 -6.42 17.37
C ASN A 51 -1.76 -5.21 18.10
N ASN A 52 -1.75 -4.03 17.47
CA ASN A 52 -2.58 -2.92 17.87
C ASN A 52 -2.81 -1.94 16.70
N SER A 53 -3.24 -0.71 16.99
CA SER A 53 -3.33 0.33 15.94
C SER A 53 -2.46 1.53 16.26
N GLY A 54 -1.56 1.39 17.22
CA GLY A 54 -0.69 2.42 17.75
C GLY A 54 -1.01 2.83 19.19
N SER A 55 -0.37 3.91 19.61
CA SER A 55 -0.26 4.34 20.99
C SER A 55 -1.47 5.12 21.54
N SER A 56 -2.49 5.41 20.73
CA SER A 56 -3.70 6.11 21.20
C SER A 56 -4.94 5.79 20.37
N SER A 57 -6.10 5.77 21.05
CA SER A 57 -7.43 5.56 20.48
C SER A 57 -8.16 6.86 20.09
N SER A 58 -7.61 8.04 20.41
CA SER A 58 -8.32 9.32 20.28
C SER A 58 -8.38 9.88 18.86
N SER A 59 -7.53 9.38 17.95
CA SER A 59 -7.44 9.86 16.58
C SER A 59 -7.64 8.72 15.59
N THR A 60 -8.43 8.95 14.54
CA THR A 60 -8.62 8.01 13.42
C THR A 60 -8.10 8.57 12.08
N SER A 61 -7.26 9.61 12.16
CA SER A 61 -6.56 10.16 10.99
C SER A 61 -5.48 9.21 10.52
N CYS A 62 -5.43 8.96 9.20
CA CYS A 62 -4.41 8.13 8.55
C CYS A 62 -2.98 8.68 8.67
N THR A 63 -2.84 9.97 8.98
CA THR A 63 -1.53 10.63 9.15
C THR A 63 -1.17 10.90 10.60
N SER A 64 -2.02 10.49 11.55
CA SER A 64 -1.76 10.68 12.98
C SER A 64 -0.45 10.02 13.40
N SER A 65 0.34 10.71 14.23
CA SER A 65 1.55 10.14 14.83
C SER A 65 1.26 8.98 15.78
N ASN A 66 0.01 8.84 16.21
CA ASN A 66 -0.42 7.81 17.16
C ASN A 66 -0.86 6.50 16.47
N LYS A 67 -0.80 6.42 15.14
CA LYS A 67 -1.15 5.24 14.36
C LYS A 67 0.06 4.53 13.81
N ASP A 68 0.07 3.20 13.92
CA ASP A 68 1.15 2.37 13.41
C ASP A 68 1.17 2.36 11.90
N LYS A 69 2.39 2.32 11.37
CA LYS A 69 2.66 2.43 9.95
C LYS A 69 3.76 1.45 9.61
N HIS A 70 3.58 0.77 8.49
CA HIS A 70 4.56 -0.16 7.97
C HIS A 70 4.85 0.15 6.52
N LEU A 71 6.11 0.02 6.13
CA LEU A 71 6.57 0.20 4.77
C LEU A 71 6.72 -1.14 4.08
N PHE A 72 6.25 -1.22 2.85
CA PHE A 72 6.43 -2.34 1.92
C PHE A 72 7.06 -1.80 0.64
N TYR A 73 8.09 -2.48 0.14
CA TYR A 73 8.89 -2.00 -0.98
C TYR A 73 9.65 -3.11 -1.70
N ASN A 74 10.44 -2.71 -2.70
CA ASN A 74 11.10 -3.61 -3.64
C ASN A 74 10.11 -4.50 -4.41
N TYR A 75 9.13 -3.86 -5.05
CA TYR A 75 8.10 -4.51 -5.85
C TYR A 75 8.61 -5.06 -7.19
N ASN A 76 9.84 -4.72 -7.58
CA ASN A 76 10.43 -5.15 -8.86
C ASN A 76 9.56 -4.77 -10.07
N LEU A 77 8.91 -3.60 -10.01
CA LEU A 77 8.07 -3.07 -11.07
C LEU A 77 8.93 -2.76 -12.31
N SER A 78 8.75 -3.55 -13.37
CA SER A 78 9.43 -3.37 -14.65
C SER A 78 8.50 -2.66 -15.63
N ILE A 79 8.67 -1.34 -15.77
CA ILE A 79 7.89 -0.51 -16.69
C ILE A 79 8.85 0.02 -17.78
N PRO A 80 8.53 -0.15 -19.08
CA PRO A 80 9.37 0.36 -20.16
C PRO A 80 9.67 1.85 -20.00
N SER A 81 10.93 2.23 -20.23
CA SER A 81 11.34 3.64 -20.13
C SER A 81 10.55 4.51 -21.10
N GLY A 82 10.19 5.73 -20.68
CA GLY A 82 9.38 6.65 -21.47
C GLY A 82 7.87 6.37 -21.46
N SER A 83 7.42 5.24 -20.88
CA SER A 83 5.98 4.98 -20.75
C SER A 83 5.26 6.06 -19.94
N VAL A 84 4.04 6.37 -20.37
CA VAL A 84 3.14 7.26 -19.65
C VAL A 84 2.37 6.45 -18.62
N ILE A 85 2.47 6.83 -17.36
CA ILE A 85 1.73 6.18 -16.27
C ILE A 85 0.28 6.63 -16.34
N ARG A 86 -0.63 5.66 -16.32
CA ARG A 86 -2.08 5.89 -16.40
C ARG A 86 -2.78 5.70 -15.08
N GLY A 87 -2.34 4.73 -14.28
CA GLY A 87 -2.93 4.50 -12.97
C GLY A 87 -2.10 3.58 -12.10
N ILE A 88 -2.39 3.62 -10.81
CA ILE A 88 -1.75 2.78 -9.80
C ILE A 88 -2.84 2.22 -8.90
N GLU A 89 -2.84 0.90 -8.75
CA GLU A 89 -3.70 0.19 -7.82
C GLU A 89 -2.86 -0.49 -6.75
N VAL A 90 -3.34 -0.41 -5.51
CA VAL A 90 -2.84 -1.19 -4.39
C VAL A 90 -3.95 -2.15 -3.95
N ARG A 91 -3.69 -3.45 -3.99
CA ARG A 91 -4.57 -4.47 -3.41
C ARG A 91 -4.04 -4.84 -2.03
N LEU A 92 -4.91 -4.78 -1.03
CA LEU A 92 -4.68 -5.32 0.30
C LEU A 92 -5.59 -6.55 0.45
N ASP A 93 -5.02 -7.69 0.79
CA ASP A 93 -5.79 -8.83 1.31
C ASP A 93 -5.55 -8.92 2.80
N GLY A 94 -6.62 -8.77 3.57
CA GLY A 94 -6.48 -8.66 5.01
C GLY A 94 -7.80 -8.74 5.75
N LYS A 95 -7.69 -8.73 7.06
CA LYS A 95 -8.79 -8.82 8.00
C LYS A 95 -8.43 -8.15 9.31
N VAL A 96 -9.40 -8.11 10.20
CA VAL A 96 -9.23 -7.58 11.54
C VAL A 96 -9.83 -8.55 12.56
N GLU A 97 -9.25 -8.65 13.75
CA GLU A 97 -9.70 -9.58 14.78
C GLU A 97 -11.13 -9.28 15.27
N SER A 98 -11.51 -8.00 15.36
CA SER A 98 -12.92 -7.62 15.52
C SER A 98 -13.21 -6.29 14.86
N THR A 99 -14.46 -6.14 14.40
CA THR A 99 -14.85 -4.97 13.63
C THR A 99 -15.21 -3.76 14.50
N SER A 100 -15.23 -3.87 15.83
CA SER A 100 -15.49 -2.74 16.73
C SER A 100 -14.40 -1.66 16.65
N SER A 101 -14.77 -0.41 16.92
CA SER A 101 -13.88 0.77 16.82
C SER A 101 -13.44 1.13 15.38
N SER A 102 -14.28 0.78 14.40
CA SER A 102 -14.17 1.19 12.99
C SER A 102 -12.79 0.97 12.36
N PRO A 103 -12.25 -0.27 12.41
CA PRO A 103 -10.95 -0.59 11.86
C PRO A 103 -10.92 -0.45 10.34
N LYS A 104 -9.84 0.13 9.83
CA LYS A 104 -9.54 0.30 8.40
C LYS A 104 -8.04 0.30 8.18
N PHE A 105 -7.64 0.00 6.95
CA PHE A 105 -6.30 0.35 6.48
C PHE A 105 -6.34 1.71 5.78
N CYS A 106 -5.26 2.48 5.95
CA CYS A 106 -4.95 3.57 5.04
C CYS A 106 -3.67 3.24 4.27
N VAL A 107 -3.58 3.75 3.04
CA VAL A 107 -2.40 3.58 2.18
C VAL A 107 -1.90 4.93 1.69
N GLN A 108 -0.59 5.10 1.71
CA GLN A 108 0.12 6.20 1.05
C GLN A 108 1.22 5.64 0.14
N LEU A 109 1.48 6.32 -0.97
CA LEU A 109 2.55 5.98 -1.90
C LEU A 109 3.69 7.00 -1.80
N SER A 110 4.93 6.52 -1.89
CA SER A 110 6.11 7.37 -2.02
C SER A 110 6.82 7.09 -3.34
N TRP A 111 7.42 8.14 -3.91
CA TRP A 111 8.21 8.12 -5.14
C TRP A 111 9.69 8.42 -4.91
N ASN A 112 10.10 8.63 -3.65
CA ASN A 112 11.41 9.14 -3.26
C ASN A 112 11.91 8.53 -1.94
N GLY A 113 11.76 7.20 -1.83
CA GLY A 113 12.31 6.41 -0.73
C GLY A 113 11.61 6.65 0.62
N GLY A 114 10.43 7.27 0.62
CA GLY A 114 9.67 7.59 1.83
C GLY A 114 9.85 9.01 2.34
N SER A 115 10.52 9.88 1.60
CA SER A 115 10.70 11.30 1.98
C SER A 115 9.42 12.12 1.80
N SER A 116 8.60 11.76 0.81
CA SER A 116 7.31 12.38 0.51
C SER A 116 6.25 11.33 0.23
N TRP A 117 4.99 11.68 0.51
CA TRP A 117 3.86 10.76 0.48
C TRP A 117 2.68 11.39 -0.23
N THR A 118 1.91 10.58 -0.96
CA THR A 118 0.59 10.99 -1.46
C THR A 118 -0.38 11.23 -0.31
N THR A 119 -1.50 11.89 -0.60
CA THR A 119 -2.68 11.83 0.27
C THR A 119 -3.06 10.36 0.50
N ALA A 120 -3.47 10.05 1.73
CA ALA A 120 -3.88 8.70 2.08
C ALA A 120 -5.21 8.34 1.40
N LYS A 121 -5.30 7.13 0.85
CA LYS A 121 -6.57 6.48 0.53
C LYS A 121 -6.92 5.49 1.63
N THR A 122 -8.20 5.24 1.85
CA THR A 122 -8.68 4.39 2.94
C THR A 122 -9.54 3.27 2.42
N THR A 123 -9.40 2.09 3.00
CA THR A 123 -10.36 1.01 2.79
C THR A 123 -11.70 1.37 3.42
N PRO A 124 -12.80 0.70 3.00
CA PRO A 124 -13.95 0.51 3.87
C PRO A 124 -13.55 -0.13 5.22
N ARG A 125 -14.52 -0.23 6.13
CA ARG A 125 -14.33 -0.97 7.38
C ARG A 125 -13.94 -2.42 7.09
N LEU A 126 -12.91 -2.91 7.78
CA LEU A 126 -12.42 -4.27 7.59
C LEU A 126 -13.42 -5.32 8.11
N SER A 127 -13.36 -6.52 7.53
CA SER A 127 -14.09 -7.71 7.98
C SER A 127 -13.24 -8.59 8.89
N THR A 128 -13.90 -9.49 9.63
CA THR A 128 -13.22 -10.53 10.43
C THR A 128 -12.75 -11.71 9.61
N ASN A 129 -13.38 -11.94 8.45
CA ASN A 129 -12.84 -12.81 7.42
C ASN A 129 -11.93 -12.00 6.52
N GLU A 130 -10.96 -12.67 5.91
CA GLU A 130 -10.15 -12.06 4.87
C GLU A 130 -11.01 -11.57 3.71
N ALA A 131 -10.66 -10.39 3.22
CA ALA A 131 -11.25 -9.80 2.03
C ALA A 131 -10.21 -8.96 1.28
N SER A 132 -10.46 -8.81 -0.02
CA SER A 132 -9.65 -7.96 -0.89
C SER A 132 -10.16 -6.52 -0.90
N TYR A 133 -9.25 -5.58 -0.70
CA TYR A 133 -9.49 -4.14 -0.77
C TYR A 133 -8.57 -3.52 -1.81
N VAL A 134 -9.15 -3.00 -2.89
CA VAL A 134 -8.38 -2.31 -3.94
C VAL A 134 -8.52 -0.80 -3.75
N LEU A 135 -7.38 -0.12 -3.64
CA LEU A 135 -7.28 1.33 -3.55
C LEU A 135 -6.59 1.89 -4.79
N GLY A 136 -7.15 2.97 -5.35
CA GLY A 136 -6.77 3.48 -6.66
C GLY A 136 -7.62 2.87 -7.77
N SER A 137 -7.17 2.99 -9.00
CA SER A 137 -7.79 2.40 -10.18
C SER A 137 -6.79 2.39 -11.34
N LEU A 138 -7.18 1.76 -12.44
CA LEU A 138 -6.40 1.77 -13.69
C LEU A 138 -6.14 3.18 -14.27
N SER A 139 -6.84 4.21 -13.79
CA SER A 139 -6.70 5.61 -14.20
C SER A 139 -6.34 6.58 -13.05
N ASP A 140 -6.11 6.06 -11.84
CA ASP A 140 -5.85 6.87 -10.65
C ASP A 140 -4.35 7.10 -10.45
N LEU A 141 -3.92 8.35 -10.56
CA LEU A 141 -2.53 8.75 -10.37
C LEU A 141 -2.20 9.20 -8.94
N TRP A 142 -3.10 8.95 -7.98
CA TRP A 142 -2.90 9.30 -6.57
C TRP A 142 -2.58 10.79 -6.35
N GLY A 143 -3.22 11.64 -7.16
CA GLY A 143 -3.14 13.10 -7.05
C GLY A 143 -1.80 13.70 -7.50
N ARG A 144 -0.95 12.97 -8.22
CA ARG A 144 0.31 13.51 -8.75
C ARG A 144 0.69 12.92 -10.10
N ASN A 145 1.61 13.56 -10.80
CA ASN A 145 2.23 12.97 -11.99
C ASN A 145 3.32 11.98 -11.59
N TRP A 146 3.30 10.81 -12.22
CA TRP A 146 4.28 9.73 -12.03
C TRP A 146 5.13 9.55 -13.27
N THR A 147 6.42 9.29 -13.07
CA THR A 147 7.34 8.87 -14.12
C THR A 147 7.81 7.44 -13.86
N THR A 148 8.28 6.76 -14.89
CA THR A 148 8.82 5.39 -14.78
C THR A 148 9.93 5.29 -13.72
N GLY A 149 10.78 6.31 -13.60
CA GLY A 149 11.85 6.39 -12.59
C GLY A 149 11.36 6.44 -11.14
N ASN A 150 10.07 6.74 -10.90
CA ASN A 150 9.49 6.69 -9.56
C ASN A 150 9.25 5.26 -9.05
N PHE A 151 9.21 4.25 -9.92
CA PHE A 151 8.88 2.87 -9.58
C PHE A 151 10.10 1.98 -9.25
N GLY A 152 11.31 2.56 -9.25
CA GLY A 152 12.52 1.83 -8.87
C GLY A 152 12.53 1.39 -7.40
N ASN A 153 13.24 0.30 -7.10
CA ASN A 153 13.32 -0.30 -5.76
C ASN A 153 13.92 0.62 -4.68
N SER A 154 14.71 1.64 -5.01
CA SER A 154 15.14 2.67 -4.05
C SER A 154 14.11 3.79 -3.83
N SER A 155 13.16 3.95 -4.75
CA SER A 155 12.24 5.08 -4.83
C SER A 155 10.84 4.72 -4.32
N PHE A 156 10.22 3.68 -4.89
CA PHE A 156 8.82 3.39 -4.65
C PHE A 156 8.60 2.72 -3.30
N ARG A 157 7.68 3.26 -2.50
CA ARG A 157 7.26 2.67 -1.22
C ARG A 157 5.74 2.68 -1.13
N VAL A 158 5.17 1.59 -0.60
CA VAL A 158 3.81 1.57 -0.09
C VAL A 158 3.88 1.68 1.42
N ARG A 159 3.12 2.59 2.01
CA ARG A 159 2.94 2.68 3.45
C ARG A 159 1.52 2.27 3.79
N VAL A 160 1.38 1.22 4.59
CA VAL A 160 0.11 0.79 5.17
C VAL A 160 0.03 1.33 6.59
N ILE A 161 -1.13 1.88 6.98
CA ILE A 161 -1.41 2.40 8.31
C ILE A 161 -2.60 1.64 8.89
N SER A 162 -2.42 1.03 10.06
CA SER A 162 -3.47 0.39 10.83
C SER A 162 -4.23 1.44 11.64
N VAL A 163 -5.54 1.57 11.42
CA VAL A 163 -6.35 2.61 12.07
C VAL A 163 -7.60 2.02 12.70
N ALA A 164 -7.73 2.19 14.01
CA ALA A 164 -8.97 2.00 14.76
C ALA A 164 -9.08 3.05 15.88
N SER A 165 -10.28 3.30 16.38
CA SER A 165 -10.48 4.01 17.67
C SER A 165 -10.19 3.07 18.85
N SER A 166 -9.06 2.36 18.83
CA SER A 166 -8.62 1.39 19.84
C SER A 166 -7.11 1.20 19.78
N THR A 167 -6.47 0.86 20.89
CA THR A 167 -5.05 0.46 20.98
C THR A 167 -4.88 -1.04 21.22
N SER A 168 -5.93 -1.84 21.03
CA SER A 168 -5.94 -3.29 21.25
C SER A 168 -6.56 -4.04 20.07
N ARG A 169 -6.52 -3.41 18.89
CA ARG A 169 -7.17 -3.94 17.69
C ARG A 169 -6.12 -4.58 16.82
N ASP A 170 -6.21 -5.90 16.65
CA ASP A 170 -5.24 -6.63 15.86
C ASP A 170 -5.64 -6.64 14.38
N PHE A 171 -4.68 -6.29 13.53
CA PHE A 171 -4.83 -6.30 12.07
C PHE A 171 -4.02 -7.46 11.50
N SER A 172 -4.54 -8.08 10.45
CA SER A 172 -3.89 -9.16 9.73
C SER A 172 -3.86 -8.82 8.25
N LEU A 173 -2.70 -8.99 7.63
CA LEU A 173 -2.45 -8.65 6.23
C LEU A 173 -1.71 -9.80 5.55
N ASP A 174 -2.36 -10.39 4.57
CA ASP A 174 -1.86 -11.51 3.77
C ASP A 174 -1.11 -10.98 2.55
N TRP A 175 -1.63 -9.94 1.90
CA TRP A 175 -0.99 -9.40 0.71
C TRP A 175 -1.08 -7.89 0.58
N VAL A 176 0.01 -7.26 0.13
CA VAL A 176 0.07 -5.84 -0.25
C VAL A 176 0.60 -5.72 -1.67
N ALA A 177 -0.23 -5.99 -2.66
CA ALA A 177 0.19 -5.94 -4.05
C ALA A 177 0.01 -4.58 -4.72
N VAL A 178 0.86 -4.32 -5.71
CA VAL A 178 0.82 -3.12 -6.53
C VAL A 178 0.71 -3.52 -7.99
N ARG A 179 -0.17 -2.82 -8.71
CA ARG A 179 -0.29 -2.87 -10.17
C ARG A 179 -0.17 -1.46 -10.72
N VAL A 180 0.66 -1.30 -11.74
CA VAL A 180 0.82 -0.03 -12.46
C VAL A 180 0.33 -0.20 -13.88
N THR A 181 -0.62 0.64 -14.28
CA THR A 181 -1.11 0.75 -15.65
C THR A 181 -0.32 1.83 -16.37
N HIS A 182 0.18 1.50 -17.56
CA HIS A 182 1.02 2.39 -18.35
C HIS A 182 0.72 2.24 -19.84
N GLU A 183 1.01 3.27 -20.61
CA GLU A 183 1.01 3.21 -22.06
C GLU A 183 2.44 3.38 -22.58
N PRO A 184 2.87 2.63 -23.60
CA PRO A 184 4.13 2.89 -24.29
C PRO A 184 4.23 4.36 -24.75
N ALA A 185 5.46 4.88 -24.82
CA ALA A 185 5.68 6.18 -25.45
C ALA A 185 5.15 6.14 -26.91
N PRO A 186 4.64 7.27 -27.44
CA PRO A 186 4.27 7.39 -28.84
C PRO A 186 5.40 7.06 -29.83
#